data_AF-A0AA38XVK0-F1
#
_entry.id   AF-A0AA38XVK0-F1
#
_cell.length_a   1.000
_cell.length_b   1.000
_cell.length_c   1.000
_cell.angle_alpha   90.00
_cell.angle_beta   90.00
_cell.angle_gamma   90.00
#
_symmetry.space_group_name_H-M   'P 1'
#
loop_
_entity.id
_entity.type
_entity.pdbx_description
1 polymer ?
#
loop_
_entity_poly.entity_id
_entity_poly.type
_entity_poly.pdbx_seq_one_letter_code
_entity_poly.pdbx_strand_id
1 'polypeptide(L)'
;MKHFAIAAANEFVRLGRKDDVLVTNMKLQKLLYFLQGHGLALAGENLLDEQPQAWQYGPVYPSVYHEFKDYGASPILKEVPFPFDEDGEPWRMSEDDPKARSILHAVWRAYKDMPATKLSQITHVPGGPWEQAASKGRSSPELPGVESIDERIRIFQIKAEAQIPEGSDKGAVTGEAAAWEARIDRIKAKNDARRADTEMRGKYAEQAFELARLAVWFWIVLFGATAISNAAMGKPALSDKALIALTSGATINVIAVCLVVVRGLFPARQKREGKGGS
;
A
#
# COMPACT_ATOMS: atom_id res chain seq x y z
N MET A 1 -5.27 -5.57 -6.05
CA MET A 1 -5.60 -4.64 -7.16
C MET A 1 -6.01 -3.34 -6.52
N LYS A 2 -5.61 -2.19 -7.07
CA LYS A 2 -6.07 -0.89 -6.55
C LYS A 2 -7.41 -0.55 -7.18
N HIS A 3 -8.28 0.06 -6.39
CA HIS A 3 -9.62 0.49 -6.79
C HIS A 3 -9.71 2.01 -6.76
N PHE A 4 -10.57 2.58 -7.60
CA PHE A 4 -10.83 4.01 -7.58
C PHE A 4 -11.43 4.44 -6.23
N ALA A 5 -10.89 5.49 -5.63
CA ALA A 5 -11.41 6.06 -4.39
C ALA A 5 -12.91 6.42 -4.49
N ILE A 6 -13.35 6.92 -5.65
CA ILE A 6 -14.75 7.24 -5.94
C ILE A 6 -15.62 5.98 -5.97
N ALA A 7 -15.14 4.87 -6.53
CA ALA A 7 -15.89 3.62 -6.53
C ALA A 7 -16.10 3.09 -5.10
N ALA A 8 -15.07 3.13 -4.26
CA ALA A 8 -15.19 2.80 -2.84
C ALA A 8 -16.16 3.75 -2.11
N ALA A 9 -16.17 5.03 -2.48
CA ALA A 9 -17.08 6.01 -1.93
C ALA A 9 -18.54 5.69 -2.26
N ASN A 10 -18.82 5.33 -3.52
CA ASN A 10 -20.14 4.90 -3.96
C ASN A 10 -20.64 3.66 -3.20
N GLU A 11 -19.78 2.69 -2.92
CA GLU A 11 -20.14 1.53 -2.08
C GLU A 11 -20.59 1.95 -0.68
N PHE A 12 -19.88 2.87 -0.02
CA PHE A 12 -20.28 3.37 1.29
C PHE A 12 -21.60 4.16 1.25
N VAL A 13 -21.82 4.97 0.21
CA VAL A 13 -23.10 5.67 0.01
C VAL A 13 -24.25 4.65 -0.16
N ARG A 14 -24.03 3.60 -0.94
CA ARG A 14 -25.02 2.52 -1.13
C ARG A 14 -25.33 1.78 0.15
N LEU A 15 -24.30 1.43 0.93
CA LEU A 15 -24.47 0.80 2.23
C LEU A 15 -25.20 1.71 3.22
N GLY A 16 -24.91 3.02 3.20
CA GLY A 16 -25.65 4.01 3.98
C GLY A 16 -27.14 4.01 3.66
N ARG A 17 -27.49 4.03 2.37
CA ARG A 17 -28.89 3.95 1.95
C ARG A 17 -29.55 2.62 2.32
N LYS A 18 -28.83 1.50 2.19
CA LYS A 18 -29.34 0.16 2.49
C LYS A 18 -29.62 -0.03 3.98
N ASP A 19 -28.74 0.49 4.83
CA ASP A 19 -28.81 0.33 6.29
C ASP A 19 -29.51 1.52 6.99
N ASP A 20 -30.07 2.47 6.22
CA ASP A 20 -30.65 3.73 6.71
C ASP A 20 -29.70 4.57 7.60
N VAL A 21 -28.43 4.60 7.22
CA VAL A 21 -27.37 5.36 7.89
C VAL A 21 -27.01 6.59 7.08
N LEU A 22 -27.11 7.76 7.70
CA LEU A 22 -26.70 9.02 7.09
C LEU A 22 -25.17 9.07 6.91
N VAL A 23 -24.74 9.24 5.67
CA VAL A 23 -23.33 9.39 5.27
C VAL A 23 -23.10 10.82 4.78
N THR A 24 -22.43 11.64 5.58
CA THR A 24 -21.99 12.99 5.18
C THR A 24 -20.63 12.93 4.47
N ASN A 25 -20.24 13.99 3.77
CA ASN A 25 -18.91 14.06 3.14
C ASN A 25 -17.79 13.81 4.17
N MET A 26 -17.85 14.44 5.34
CA MET A 26 -16.87 14.20 6.40
C MET A 26 -16.81 12.73 6.83
N LYS A 27 -17.96 12.06 7.00
CA LYS A 27 -18.01 10.63 7.35
C LYS A 27 -17.38 9.77 6.25
N LEU A 28 -17.74 10.04 5.00
CA LEU A 28 -17.25 9.34 3.82
C LEU A 28 -15.73 9.39 3.72
N GLN A 29 -15.13 10.58 3.89
CA GLN A 29 -13.67 10.75 3.88
C GLN A 29 -12.97 9.89 4.94
N LYS A 30 -13.57 9.77 6.13
CA LYS A 30 -13.01 8.99 7.23
C LYS A 30 -13.17 7.48 6.99
N LEU A 31 -14.31 7.04 6.44
CA LEU A 31 -14.51 5.66 6.04
C LEU A 31 -13.49 5.20 4.98
N LEU A 32 -13.21 6.04 3.98
CA LEU A 32 -12.18 5.77 2.97
C LEU A 32 -10.79 5.67 3.57
N TYR A 33 -10.47 6.56 4.51
CA TYR A 33 -9.19 6.52 5.22
C TYR A 33 -9.04 5.22 6.03
N PHE A 34 -10.09 4.80 6.73
CA PHE A 34 -10.08 3.53 7.46
C PHE A 34 -10.02 2.34 6.51
N LEU A 35 -10.71 2.38 5.36
CA LEU A 35 -10.60 1.36 4.32
C LEU A 35 -9.16 1.20 3.84
N GLN A 36 -8.47 2.29 3.54
CA GLN A 36 -7.06 2.25 3.13
C GLN A 36 -6.17 1.68 4.23
N GLY A 37 -6.39 2.11 5.48
CA GLY A 37 -5.65 1.60 6.64
C GLY A 37 -5.86 0.10 6.87
N HIS A 38 -7.10 -0.38 6.83
CA HIS A 38 -7.42 -1.80 6.95
C HIS A 38 -6.92 -2.60 5.75
N GLY A 39 -6.92 -1.99 4.56
CA GLY A 39 -6.29 -2.51 3.36
C GLY A 39 -4.82 -2.81 3.59
N LEU A 40 -4.05 -1.82 4.01
CA LEU A 40 -2.64 -2.00 4.33
C LEU A 40 -2.43 -3.05 5.42
N ALA A 41 -3.25 -3.01 6.48
CA ALA A 41 -3.17 -3.94 7.60
C ALA A 41 -3.44 -5.40 7.19
N LEU A 42 -4.55 -5.64 6.48
CA LEU A 42 -5.07 -6.97 6.20
C LEU A 42 -4.58 -7.55 4.86
N ALA A 43 -4.35 -6.68 3.87
CA ALA A 43 -3.98 -7.04 2.51
C ALA A 43 -2.48 -6.87 2.23
N GLY A 44 -1.79 -6.03 3.00
CA GLY A 44 -0.40 -5.63 2.78
C GLY A 44 -0.22 -4.68 1.60
N GLU A 45 -1.31 -4.09 1.09
CA GLU A 45 -1.31 -3.21 -0.08
C GLU A 45 -2.34 -2.09 0.09
N ASN A 46 -2.10 -0.96 -0.57
CA ASN A 46 -3.09 0.11 -0.69
C ASN A 46 -4.29 -0.41 -1.49
N LEU A 47 -5.50 -0.27 -0.96
CA LEU A 47 -6.73 -0.68 -1.66
C LEU A 47 -7.20 0.40 -2.64
N LEU A 48 -6.91 1.66 -2.35
CA LEU A 48 -7.30 2.80 -3.17
C LEU A 48 -6.14 3.29 -4.03
N ASP A 49 -6.49 3.78 -5.21
CA ASP A 49 -5.59 4.38 -6.20
C ASP A 49 -5.08 5.77 -5.82
N GLU A 50 -5.86 6.51 -5.03
CA GLU A 50 -5.54 7.83 -4.50
C GLU A 50 -4.99 7.72 -3.07
N GLN A 51 -4.10 8.66 -2.70
CA GLN A 51 -3.64 8.84 -1.32
C GLN A 51 -4.38 10.01 -0.66
N PRO A 52 -4.70 9.90 0.65
CA PRO A 52 -5.32 11.01 1.35
C PRO A 52 -4.33 12.19 1.49
N GLN A 53 -4.87 13.38 1.68
CA GLN A 53 -4.15 14.60 2.04
C GLN A 53 -4.50 15.01 3.48
N ALA A 54 -3.53 15.60 4.20
CA ALA A 54 -3.74 16.08 5.56
C ALA A 54 -4.43 17.45 5.56
N TRP A 55 -5.76 17.46 5.63
CA TRP A 55 -6.58 18.67 5.73
C TRP A 55 -7.00 18.95 7.18
N GLN A 56 -7.48 20.16 7.47
CA GLN A 56 -7.81 20.64 8.83
C GLN A 56 -8.70 19.67 9.64
N TYR A 57 -9.66 19.01 9.00
CA TYR A 57 -10.60 18.08 9.66
C TYR A 57 -10.26 16.61 9.39
N GLY A 58 -8.98 16.31 9.25
CA GLY A 58 -8.48 14.95 9.06
C GLY A 58 -8.13 14.64 7.61
N PRO A 59 -7.85 13.35 7.31
CA PRO A 59 -7.48 12.92 5.97
C PRO A 59 -8.65 13.10 5.00
N VAL A 60 -8.33 13.56 3.80
CA VAL A 60 -9.28 13.82 2.71
C VAL A 60 -8.72 13.24 1.42
N TYR A 61 -9.55 12.53 0.66
CA TYR A 61 -9.32 12.14 -0.74
C TYR A 61 -9.88 13.24 -1.63
N PRO A 62 -9.03 14.09 -2.24
CA PRO A 62 -9.47 15.25 -3.02
C PRO A 62 -10.50 14.91 -4.10
N SER A 63 -10.31 13.82 -4.84
CA SER A 63 -11.23 13.42 -5.92
C SER A 63 -12.66 13.22 -5.38
N VAL A 64 -12.78 12.48 -4.28
CA VAL A 64 -14.05 12.21 -3.61
C VAL A 64 -14.61 13.48 -2.97
N TYR A 65 -13.77 14.29 -2.33
CA TYR A 65 -14.23 15.52 -1.69
C TYR A 65 -14.86 16.47 -2.70
N HIS A 66 -14.19 16.72 -3.82
CA HIS A 66 -14.66 17.65 -4.83
C HIS A 66 -15.96 17.21 -5.48
N GLU A 67 -16.17 15.90 -5.61
CA GLU A 67 -17.40 15.34 -6.16
C GLU A 67 -18.60 15.52 -5.20
N PHE A 68 -18.39 15.29 -3.91
CA PHE A 68 -19.47 15.36 -2.91
C PHE A 68 -19.50 16.69 -2.12
N LYS A 69 -18.69 17.70 -2.49
CA LYS A 69 -18.56 18.94 -1.71
C LYS A 69 -19.86 19.74 -1.62
N ASP A 70 -20.71 19.67 -2.65
CA ASP A 70 -21.94 20.45 -2.74
C ASP A 70 -23.00 20.00 -1.73
N TYR A 71 -22.86 18.80 -1.17
CA TYR A 71 -23.66 18.35 -0.03
C TYR A 71 -23.26 19.04 1.28
N GLY A 72 -22.05 19.59 1.37
CA GLY A 72 -21.53 20.21 2.59
C GLY A 72 -21.60 19.27 3.80
N ALA A 73 -22.32 19.71 4.84
CA ALA A 73 -22.57 18.93 6.05
C ALA A 73 -23.80 18.00 5.95
N SER A 74 -24.60 18.13 4.89
CA SER A 74 -25.79 17.33 4.68
C SER A 74 -25.44 15.89 4.27
N PRO A 75 -26.35 14.91 4.49
CA PRO A 75 -26.18 13.55 4.00
C PRO A 75 -26.09 13.50 2.48
N ILE A 76 -25.18 12.66 1.97
CA ILE A 76 -25.06 12.35 0.55
C ILE A 76 -26.21 11.41 0.17
N LEU A 77 -27.04 11.84 -0.78
CA LEU A 77 -28.28 11.14 -1.12
C LEU A 77 -28.14 10.18 -2.31
N LYS A 78 -27.14 10.40 -3.16
CA LYS A 78 -26.91 9.60 -4.38
C LYS A 78 -25.44 9.35 -4.60
N GLU A 79 -25.17 8.18 -5.18
CA GLU A 79 -23.89 7.80 -5.75
C GLU A 79 -23.63 8.64 -7.01
N VAL A 80 -22.38 8.66 -7.44
CA VAL A 80 -21.98 9.27 -8.73
C VAL A 80 -21.85 8.17 -9.77
N PRO A 81 -22.20 8.42 -11.04
CA PRO A 81 -22.28 7.37 -12.05
C PRO A 81 -20.93 6.81 -12.48
N PHE A 82 -19.82 7.42 -12.05
CA PHE A 82 -18.46 7.08 -12.48
C PHE A 82 -17.61 6.62 -11.29
N PRO A 83 -16.43 6.01 -11.52
CA PRO A 83 -15.86 5.62 -12.82
C PRO A 83 -16.66 4.51 -13.49
N PHE A 84 -16.50 4.38 -14.82
CA PHE A 84 -17.10 3.30 -15.61
C PHE A 84 -16.07 2.21 -15.88
N ASP A 85 -16.52 0.96 -16.02
CA ASP A 85 -15.71 -0.17 -16.47
C ASP A 85 -15.59 -0.22 -18.01
N GLU A 86 -14.99 -1.29 -18.55
CA GLU A 86 -14.78 -1.48 -19.99
C GLU A 86 -16.10 -1.59 -20.78
N ASP A 87 -17.18 -2.02 -20.13
CA ASP A 87 -18.50 -2.19 -20.71
C ASP A 87 -19.35 -0.90 -20.59
N GLY A 88 -18.83 0.13 -19.92
CA GLY A 88 -19.52 1.40 -19.71
C GLY A 88 -20.46 1.40 -18.49
N GLU A 89 -20.38 0.38 -17.64
CA GLU A 89 -21.17 0.28 -16.41
C GLU A 89 -20.43 0.90 -15.21
N PRO A 90 -21.13 1.42 -14.19
CA PRO A 90 -20.46 2.02 -13.03
C PRO A 90 -19.61 1.00 -12.28
N TRP A 91 -18.30 1.26 -12.17
CA TRP A 91 -17.32 0.37 -11.52
C TRP A 91 -17.76 -0.06 -10.12
N ARG A 92 -17.71 -1.38 -9.87
CA ARG A 92 -18.10 -2.00 -8.60
C ARG A 92 -16.91 -2.66 -7.91
N MET A 93 -16.28 -1.93 -6.99
CA MET A 93 -15.19 -2.45 -6.16
C MET A 93 -15.56 -3.77 -5.47
N SER A 94 -16.82 -3.92 -5.06
CA SER A 94 -17.26 -5.15 -4.42
C SER A 94 -17.26 -6.33 -5.38
N GLU A 95 -17.73 -6.18 -6.61
CA GLU A 95 -18.04 -7.32 -7.50
C GLU A 95 -16.78 -8.07 -7.94
N ASP A 96 -15.73 -7.32 -8.30
CA ASP A 96 -14.52 -7.88 -8.91
C ASP A 96 -13.44 -8.31 -7.91
N ASP A 97 -13.51 -7.86 -6.66
CA ASP A 97 -12.50 -8.15 -5.63
C ASP A 97 -13.15 -8.56 -4.29
N PRO A 98 -13.38 -9.88 -4.07
CA PRO A 98 -13.99 -10.38 -2.84
C PRO A 98 -13.22 -10.02 -1.56
N LYS A 99 -11.89 -9.83 -1.66
CA LYS A 99 -11.06 -9.45 -0.52
C LYS A 99 -11.29 -7.98 -0.17
N ALA A 100 -11.24 -7.10 -1.17
CA ALA A 100 -11.56 -5.69 -1.01
C ALA A 100 -12.98 -5.50 -0.46
N ARG A 101 -13.95 -6.24 -1.01
CA ARG A 101 -15.34 -6.30 -0.51
C ARG A 101 -15.37 -6.65 0.98
N SER A 102 -14.67 -7.71 1.40
CA SER A 102 -14.69 -8.15 2.80
C SER A 102 -14.15 -7.08 3.77
N ILE A 103 -13.11 -6.35 3.37
CA ILE A 103 -12.51 -5.28 4.18
C ILE A 103 -13.45 -4.08 4.24
N LEU A 104 -14.04 -3.69 3.10
CA LEU A 104 -15.01 -2.61 3.02
C LEU A 104 -16.22 -2.85 3.94
N HIS A 105 -16.78 -4.05 3.91
CA HIS A 105 -17.89 -4.41 4.81
C HIS A 105 -17.46 -4.47 6.28
N ALA A 106 -16.24 -4.90 6.58
CA ALA A 106 -15.72 -4.87 7.95
C ALA A 106 -15.60 -3.44 8.48
N VAL A 107 -15.05 -2.53 7.68
CA VAL A 107 -14.98 -1.09 7.98
C VAL A 107 -16.38 -0.50 8.15
N TRP A 108 -17.32 -0.83 7.25
CA TRP A 108 -18.70 -0.37 7.39
C TRP A 108 -19.31 -0.83 8.72
N ARG A 109 -19.26 -2.11 9.04
CA ARG A 109 -19.81 -2.66 10.30
C ARG A 109 -19.17 -2.03 11.54
N ALA A 110 -17.86 -1.78 11.50
CA ALA A 110 -17.15 -1.21 12.63
C ALA A 110 -17.50 0.25 12.90
N TYR A 111 -17.76 1.05 11.85
CA TYR A 111 -17.81 2.51 11.96
C TYR A 111 -19.14 3.16 11.57
N LYS A 112 -20.10 2.42 10.99
CA LYS A 112 -21.36 3.00 10.47
C LYS A 112 -22.19 3.73 11.52
N ASP A 113 -22.18 3.28 12.78
CA ASP A 113 -23.01 3.90 13.84
C ASP A 113 -22.30 5.07 14.52
N MET A 114 -21.05 5.36 14.14
CA MET A 114 -20.31 6.48 14.70
C MET A 114 -20.62 7.80 13.98
N PRO A 115 -20.74 8.91 14.72
CA PRO A 115 -20.87 10.22 14.12
C PRO A 115 -19.55 10.64 13.45
N ALA A 116 -19.67 11.42 12.38
CA ALA A 116 -18.52 11.87 11.59
C ALA A 116 -17.45 12.60 12.43
N THR A 117 -17.87 13.34 13.47
CA THR A 117 -16.99 14.06 14.40
C THR A 117 -16.13 13.10 15.20
N LYS A 118 -16.70 12.00 15.70
CA LYS A 118 -15.98 10.95 16.42
C LYS A 118 -14.97 10.25 15.51
N LEU A 119 -15.36 9.93 14.27
CA LEU A 119 -14.44 9.38 13.27
C LEU A 119 -13.29 10.34 12.97
N SER A 120 -13.57 11.64 12.88
CA SER A 120 -12.54 12.66 12.73
C SER A 120 -11.57 12.68 13.90
N GLN A 121 -12.05 12.67 15.15
CA GLN A 121 -11.20 12.61 16.34
C GLN A 121 -10.26 11.40 16.34
N ILE A 122 -10.75 10.22 15.91
CA ILE A 122 -9.92 9.01 15.77
C ILE A 122 -8.77 9.22 14.78
N THR A 123 -8.98 10.02 13.73
CA THR A 123 -7.89 10.32 12.77
C THR A 123 -6.86 11.32 13.29
N HIS A 124 -7.18 12.11 14.31
CA HIS A 124 -6.28 13.11 14.93
C HIS A 124 -5.51 12.57 16.14
N VAL A 125 -5.36 11.25 16.26
CA VAL A 125 -4.69 10.67 17.43
C VAL A 125 -3.21 11.11 17.46
N PRO A 126 -2.71 11.59 18.62
CA PRO A 126 -1.35 12.11 18.77
C PRO A 126 -0.25 11.19 18.22
N GLY A 127 0.77 11.78 17.61
CA GLY A 127 1.85 11.09 16.90
C GLY A 127 1.36 10.31 15.68
N GLY A 128 0.12 10.51 15.24
CA GLY A 128 -0.50 9.74 14.17
C GLY A 128 -0.05 10.16 12.76
N PRO A 129 -0.27 9.29 11.76
CA PRO A 129 0.00 9.55 10.34
C PRO A 129 -0.47 10.91 9.83
N TRP A 130 -1.70 11.26 10.21
CA TRP A 130 -2.32 12.50 9.79
C TRP A 130 -1.64 13.70 10.45
N GLU A 131 -1.35 13.64 11.74
CA GLU A 131 -0.71 14.74 12.47
C GLU A 131 0.72 14.97 11.97
N GLN A 132 1.47 13.89 11.73
CA GLN A 132 2.82 13.94 11.16
C GLN A 132 2.84 14.57 9.76
N ALA A 133 1.81 14.33 8.95
CA ALA A 133 1.70 14.94 7.62
C ALA A 133 1.13 16.36 7.65
N ALA A 134 0.24 16.66 8.60
CA ALA A 134 -0.26 18.00 8.84
C ALA A 134 0.89 18.94 9.25
N SER A 135 1.80 18.49 10.12
CA SER A 135 2.98 19.26 10.53
C SER A 135 3.98 19.52 9.40
N LYS A 136 3.95 18.71 8.33
CA LYS A 136 4.81 18.85 7.14
C LYS A 136 4.18 19.69 6.02
N GLY A 137 3.03 20.33 6.24
CA GLY A 137 2.43 21.27 5.28
C GLY A 137 1.49 20.65 4.24
N ARG A 138 0.54 19.82 4.68
CA ARG A 138 -0.44 19.08 3.83
C ARG A 138 0.18 18.05 2.89
N SER A 139 1.31 17.45 3.27
CA SER A 139 1.76 16.23 2.60
C SER A 139 0.72 15.11 2.80
N SER A 140 0.79 14.06 1.99
CA SER A 140 -0.04 12.87 2.24
C SER A 140 0.37 12.23 3.58
N PRO A 141 -0.59 11.84 4.44
CA PRO A 141 -0.32 11.01 5.62
C PRO A 141 0.41 9.73 5.20
N GLU A 142 1.62 9.54 5.72
CA GLU A 142 2.25 8.23 5.69
C GLU A 142 1.46 7.33 6.64
N LEU A 143 0.57 6.52 6.06
CA LEU A 143 -0.19 5.54 6.81
C LEU A 143 0.78 4.65 7.59
N PRO A 144 0.55 4.46 8.88
CA PRO A 144 1.52 3.78 9.70
C PRO A 144 1.50 2.29 9.33
N GLY A 145 2.58 1.59 9.66
CA GLY A 145 2.62 0.13 9.50
C GLY A 145 1.42 -0.54 10.17
N VAL A 146 1.09 -1.74 9.69
CA VAL A 146 0.00 -2.61 10.18
C VAL A 146 -0.11 -2.59 11.71
N GLU A 147 1.02 -2.61 12.39
CA GLU A 147 1.17 -2.61 13.85
C GLU A 147 0.53 -1.41 14.56
N SER A 148 0.68 -0.18 14.05
CA SER A 148 0.09 1.00 14.70
C SER A 148 -1.40 1.17 14.38
N ILE A 149 -1.85 0.73 13.20
CA ILE A 149 -3.28 0.71 12.86
C ILE A 149 -3.99 -0.29 13.78
N ASP A 150 -3.40 -1.46 13.98
CA ASP A 150 -3.93 -2.53 14.82
C ASP A 150 -3.93 -2.16 16.30
N GLU A 151 -2.87 -1.50 16.81
CA GLU A 151 -2.85 -1.01 18.20
C GLU A 151 -3.89 0.10 18.45
N ARG A 152 -4.15 0.96 17.45
CA ARG A 152 -5.17 2.01 17.52
C ARG A 152 -6.59 1.45 17.40
N ILE A 153 -6.79 0.43 16.54
CA ILE A 153 -8.03 -0.35 16.48
C ILE A 153 -8.24 -1.04 17.83
N ARG A 154 -7.22 -1.67 18.42
CA ARG A 154 -7.27 -2.32 19.73
C ARG A 154 -7.61 -1.36 20.86
N ILE A 155 -6.94 -0.20 20.96
CA ILE A 155 -7.26 0.84 21.95
C ILE A 155 -8.70 1.34 21.77
N PHE A 156 -9.17 1.45 20.53
CA PHE A 156 -10.52 1.87 20.22
C PHE A 156 -11.56 0.78 20.57
N GLN A 157 -11.30 -0.49 20.22
CA GLN A 157 -12.11 -1.65 20.58
C GLN A 157 -12.23 -1.76 22.11
N ILE A 158 -11.12 -1.65 22.83
CA ILE A 158 -11.09 -1.64 24.31
C ILE A 158 -11.96 -0.50 24.86
N LYS A 159 -11.89 0.70 24.27
CA LYS A 159 -12.74 1.85 24.69
C LYS A 159 -14.21 1.67 24.30
N ALA A 160 -14.51 0.97 23.21
CA ALA A 160 -15.86 0.68 22.76
C ALA A 160 -16.51 -0.46 23.57
N GLU A 161 -15.74 -1.49 23.92
CA GLU A 161 -16.11 -2.61 24.78
C GLU A 161 -16.33 -2.15 26.23
N ALA A 162 -15.54 -1.19 26.71
CA ALA A 162 -15.76 -0.53 28.00
C ALA A 162 -17.11 0.22 28.10
N GLN A 163 -17.81 0.41 26.97
CA GLN A 163 -19.11 1.10 26.89
C GLN A 163 -20.30 0.13 26.66
N ILE A 164 -20.11 -1.19 26.68
CA ILE A 164 -21.18 -2.17 26.44
C ILE A 164 -21.93 -2.47 27.76
N PRO A 165 -23.29 -2.44 27.80
CA PRO A 165 -24.06 -2.80 28.99
C PRO A 165 -23.86 -4.26 29.39
N GLU A 166 -23.82 -4.55 30.70
CA GLU A 166 -23.77 -5.91 31.25
C GLU A 166 -24.94 -6.76 30.73
N GLY A 167 -24.68 -7.66 29.78
CA GLY A 167 -25.71 -8.58 29.27
C GLY A 167 -25.45 -9.25 27.91
N SER A 168 -24.44 -8.84 27.13
CA SER A 168 -24.06 -9.57 25.90
C SER A 168 -23.29 -10.86 26.22
N ASP A 169 -23.51 -11.90 25.42
CA ASP A 169 -22.83 -13.19 25.56
C ASP A 169 -21.31 -13.03 25.37
N LYS A 170 -20.61 -12.94 26.49
CA LYS A 170 -19.15 -12.76 26.56
C LYS A 170 -18.40 -13.92 25.90
N GLY A 171 -18.98 -15.13 25.84
CA GLY A 171 -18.36 -16.32 25.26
C GLY A 171 -18.25 -16.27 23.73
N ALA A 172 -19.33 -15.86 23.05
CA ALA A 172 -19.34 -15.72 21.59
C ALA A 172 -18.41 -14.58 21.11
N VAL A 173 -18.43 -13.43 21.82
CA VAL A 173 -17.60 -12.27 21.48
C VAL A 173 -16.10 -12.56 21.67
N THR A 174 -15.73 -13.27 22.76
CA THR A 174 -14.33 -13.65 23.02
C THR A 174 -13.80 -14.70 22.04
N GLY A 175 -14.65 -15.65 21.61
CA GLY A 175 -14.29 -16.65 20.60
C GLY A 175 -14.04 -16.04 19.22
N GLU A 176 -14.90 -15.11 18.79
CA GLU A 176 -14.69 -14.37 17.54
C GLU A 176 -13.48 -13.42 17.63
N ALA A 177 -13.28 -12.73 18.76
CA ALA A 177 -12.13 -11.87 18.99
C ALA A 177 -10.80 -12.65 18.91
N ALA A 178 -10.71 -13.81 19.56
CA ALA A 178 -9.52 -14.67 19.50
C ALA A 178 -9.25 -15.21 18.08
N ALA A 179 -10.32 -15.55 17.34
CA ALA A 179 -10.19 -15.98 15.94
C ALA A 179 -9.72 -14.84 15.03
N TRP A 180 -10.15 -13.61 15.31
CA TRP A 180 -9.68 -12.39 14.63
C TRP A 180 -8.22 -12.07 14.96
N GLU A 181 -7.81 -12.11 16.25
CA GLU A 181 -6.43 -11.90 16.67
C GLU A 181 -5.47 -12.89 15.98
N ALA A 182 -5.80 -14.19 15.99
CA ALA A 182 -4.99 -15.18 15.29
C ALA A 182 -4.92 -14.96 13.77
N ARG A 183 -5.97 -14.36 13.17
CA ARG A 183 -5.98 -14.00 11.75
C ARG A 183 -5.12 -12.78 11.47
N ILE A 184 -5.15 -11.78 12.36
CA ILE A 184 -4.31 -10.58 12.30
C ILE A 184 -2.84 -10.97 12.42
N ASP A 185 -2.46 -11.82 13.38
CA ASP A 185 -1.07 -12.26 13.57
C ASP A 185 -0.51 -12.98 12.35
N ARG A 186 -1.30 -13.88 11.76
CA ARG A 186 -0.92 -14.55 10.49
C ARG A 186 -0.72 -13.56 9.36
N ILE A 187 -1.53 -12.50 9.32
CA ILE A 187 -1.42 -11.47 8.30
C ILE A 187 -0.20 -10.57 8.55
N LYS A 188 0.05 -10.15 9.79
CA LYS A 188 1.25 -9.41 10.20
C LYS A 188 2.51 -10.16 9.79
N ALA A 189 2.64 -11.42 10.18
CA ALA A 189 3.78 -12.26 9.81
C ALA A 189 3.96 -12.36 8.28
N LYS A 190 2.86 -12.47 7.52
CA LYS A 190 2.91 -12.51 6.05
C LYS A 190 3.32 -11.16 5.43
N ASN A 191 2.87 -10.06 6.01
CA ASN A 191 3.19 -8.72 5.56
C ASN A 191 4.63 -8.34 5.91
N ASP A 192 5.12 -8.71 7.08
CA ASP A 192 6.52 -8.50 7.49
C ASP A 192 7.47 -9.28 6.59
N ALA A 193 7.13 -10.52 6.23
CA ALA A 193 7.87 -11.28 5.23
C ALA A 193 7.89 -10.60 3.85
N ARG A 194 6.78 -9.99 3.43
CA ARG A 194 6.71 -9.20 2.18
C ARG A 194 7.49 -7.90 2.25
N ARG A 195 7.52 -7.23 3.40
CA ARG A 195 8.30 -6.02 3.63
C ARG A 195 9.79 -6.33 3.61
N ALA A 196 10.20 -7.40 4.27
CA ALA A 196 11.58 -7.89 4.19
C ALA A 196 11.97 -8.22 2.74
N ASP A 197 11.11 -8.89 1.98
CA ASP A 197 11.33 -9.15 0.55
C ASP A 197 11.44 -7.85 -0.27
N THR A 198 10.58 -6.86 0.00
CA THR A 198 10.57 -5.56 -0.69
C THR A 198 11.80 -4.72 -0.35
N GLU A 199 12.22 -4.69 0.92
CA GLU A 199 13.41 -3.98 1.39
C GLU A 199 14.68 -4.60 0.80
N MET A 200 14.74 -5.94 0.76
CA MET A 200 15.83 -6.66 0.10
C MET A 200 15.90 -6.31 -1.39
N ARG A 201 14.76 -6.26 -2.09
CA ARG A 201 14.71 -5.82 -3.51
C ARG A 201 15.25 -4.41 -3.70
N GLY A 202 14.93 -3.48 -2.80
CA GLY A 202 15.46 -2.11 -2.85
C GLY A 202 16.99 -2.09 -2.72
N LYS A 203 17.52 -2.77 -1.69
CA LYS A 203 18.97 -2.86 -1.45
C LYS A 203 19.74 -3.49 -2.62
N TYR A 204 19.22 -4.58 -3.20
CA TYR A 204 19.87 -5.24 -4.35
C TYR A 204 19.74 -4.44 -5.65
N ALA A 205 18.64 -3.73 -5.88
CA ALA A 205 18.47 -2.88 -7.05
C ALA A 205 19.47 -1.71 -7.04
N GLU A 206 19.67 -1.08 -5.89
CA GLU A 206 20.64 0.00 -5.71
C GLU A 206 22.09 -0.50 -5.93
N GLN A 207 22.43 -1.67 -5.37
CA GLN A 207 23.72 -2.31 -5.59
C GLN A 207 23.97 -2.67 -7.07
N ALA A 208 22.95 -3.18 -7.77
CA ALA A 208 23.04 -3.49 -9.19
C ALA A 208 23.25 -2.22 -10.04
N PHE A 209 22.58 -1.11 -9.68
CA PHE A 209 22.75 0.17 -10.34
C PHE A 209 24.16 0.75 -10.15
N GLU A 210 24.71 0.70 -8.93
CA GLU A 210 26.07 1.17 -8.66
C GLU A 210 27.12 0.35 -9.42
N LEU A 211 26.98 -0.97 -9.48
CA LEU A 211 27.84 -1.83 -10.29
C LEU A 211 27.77 -1.48 -11.79
N ALA A 212 26.57 -1.24 -12.31
CA ALA A 212 26.38 -0.82 -13.70
C ALA A 212 27.07 0.53 -13.99
N ARG A 213 26.92 1.49 -13.07
CA ARG A 213 27.56 2.82 -13.17
C ARG A 213 29.09 2.71 -13.20
N LEU A 214 29.68 1.89 -12.32
CA LEU A 214 31.11 1.65 -12.29
C LEU A 214 31.62 0.98 -13.57
N ALA A 215 30.87 0.01 -14.12
CA ALA A 215 31.21 -0.63 -15.38
C ALA A 215 31.22 0.36 -16.56
N VAL A 216 30.24 1.26 -16.63
CA VAL A 216 30.20 2.31 -17.66
C VAL A 216 31.40 3.25 -17.52
N TRP A 217 31.71 3.71 -16.31
CA TRP A 217 32.89 4.55 -16.05
C TRP A 217 34.20 3.87 -16.42
N PHE A 218 34.35 2.59 -16.12
CA PHE A 218 35.52 1.80 -16.52
C PHE A 218 35.73 1.85 -18.04
N TRP A 219 34.67 1.65 -18.84
CA TRP A 219 34.77 1.72 -20.30
C TRP A 219 35.04 3.14 -20.80
N ILE A 220 34.43 4.16 -20.22
CA ILE A 220 34.69 5.56 -20.57
C ILE A 220 36.18 5.89 -20.38
N VAL A 221 36.76 5.50 -19.24
CA VAL A 221 38.17 5.74 -18.93
C VAL A 221 39.08 4.94 -19.88
N LEU A 222 38.77 3.67 -20.13
CA LEU A 222 39.53 2.82 -21.03
C LEU A 222 39.56 3.39 -22.46
N PHE A 223 38.39 3.72 -23.02
CA PHE A 223 38.29 4.29 -24.37
C PHE A 223 38.92 5.69 -24.45
N GLY A 224 38.71 6.52 -23.43
CA GLY A 224 39.39 7.82 -23.32
C GLY A 224 40.90 7.69 -23.35
N ALA A 225 41.46 6.75 -22.59
CA ALA A 225 42.90 6.48 -22.60
C ALA A 225 43.40 5.99 -23.97
N THR A 226 42.65 5.12 -24.66
CA THR A 226 43.02 4.70 -26.02
C THR A 226 43.00 5.85 -27.03
N ALA A 227 42.02 6.75 -26.95
CA ALA A 227 41.92 7.92 -27.81
C ALA A 227 43.07 8.92 -27.57
N ILE A 228 43.39 9.18 -26.30
CA ILE A 228 44.52 10.05 -25.91
C ILE A 228 45.85 9.46 -26.40
N SER A 229 46.09 8.17 -26.18
CA SER A 229 47.31 7.51 -26.66
C SER A 229 47.45 7.58 -28.17
N ASN A 230 46.35 7.37 -28.90
CA ASN A 230 46.37 7.44 -30.35
C ASN A 230 46.67 8.87 -30.85
N ALA A 231 46.09 9.89 -30.20
CA ALA A 231 46.33 11.29 -30.52
C ALA A 231 47.75 11.76 -30.16
N ALA A 232 48.32 11.27 -29.05
CA ALA A 232 49.62 11.71 -28.55
C ALA A 232 50.81 10.92 -29.14
N MET A 233 50.64 9.62 -29.38
CA MET A 233 51.74 8.70 -29.75
C MET A 233 51.54 8.04 -31.13
N GLY A 234 50.44 8.33 -31.83
CA GLY A 234 50.13 7.76 -33.15
C GLY A 234 49.88 6.25 -33.15
N LYS A 235 49.71 5.66 -31.95
CA LYS A 235 49.44 4.24 -31.75
C LYS A 235 48.43 4.06 -30.61
N PRO A 236 47.49 3.11 -30.74
CA PRO A 236 46.52 2.82 -29.70
C PRO A 236 47.20 2.24 -28.45
N ALA A 237 46.68 2.56 -27.27
CA ALA A 237 47.22 2.09 -25.99
C ALA A 237 47.11 0.56 -25.80
N LEU A 238 46.12 -0.06 -26.44
CA LEU A 238 45.87 -1.50 -26.41
C LEU A 238 45.78 -2.03 -27.84
N SER A 239 46.29 -3.24 -28.07
CA SER A 239 46.12 -3.92 -29.36
C SER A 239 44.70 -4.47 -29.52
N ASP A 240 44.25 -4.64 -30.75
CA ASP A 240 42.92 -5.19 -31.04
C ASP A 240 42.70 -6.57 -30.39
N LYS A 241 43.74 -7.41 -30.36
CA LYS A 241 43.71 -8.72 -29.69
C LYS A 241 43.52 -8.59 -28.17
N ALA A 242 44.17 -7.61 -27.55
CA ALA A 242 44.02 -7.33 -26.13
C ALA A 242 42.61 -6.78 -25.83
N LEU A 243 42.07 -5.92 -26.69
CA LEU A 243 40.73 -5.35 -26.55
C LEU A 243 39.64 -6.44 -26.64
N ILE A 244 39.78 -7.38 -27.59
CA ILE A 244 38.86 -8.52 -27.76
C ILE A 244 38.91 -9.45 -26.54
N ALA A 245 40.10 -9.74 -26.02
CA ALA A 245 40.25 -10.57 -24.82
C ALA A 245 39.63 -9.90 -23.58
N LEU A 246 39.83 -8.59 -23.43
CA LEU A 246 39.33 -7.82 -22.29
C LEU A 246 37.79 -7.67 -22.33
N THR A 247 37.22 -7.38 -23.49
CA THR A 247 35.76 -7.29 -23.71
C THR A 247 35.09 -8.64 -23.47
N SER A 248 35.66 -9.74 -23.96
CA SER A 248 35.12 -11.09 -23.73
C SER A 248 35.10 -11.45 -22.25
N GLY A 249 36.20 -11.20 -21.53
CA GLY A 249 36.28 -11.45 -20.08
C GLY A 249 35.31 -10.57 -19.27
N ALA A 250 35.22 -9.28 -19.62
CA ALA A 250 34.29 -8.36 -18.97
C ALA A 250 32.81 -8.75 -19.21
N THR A 251 32.46 -9.17 -20.43
CA THR A 251 31.08 -9.56 -20.77
C THR A 251 30.64 -10.79 -19.98
N ILE A 252 31.52 -11.79 -19.83
CA ILE A 252 31.23 -12.98 -19.03
C ILE A 252 31.01 -12.62 -17.55
N ASN A 253 31.84 -11.75 -16.97
CA ASN A 253 31.68 -11.31 -15.58
C ASN A 253 30.40 -10.53 -15.36
N VAL A 254 30.03 -9.64 -16.28
CA VAL A 254 28.76 -8.89 -16.21
C VAL A 254 27.57 -9.84 -16.27
N ILE A 255 27.58 -10.83 -17.18
CA ILE A 255 26.51 -11.84 -17.28
C ILE A 255 26.42 -12.68 -15.99
N ALA A 256 27.55 -13.10 -15.42
CA ALA A 256 27.58 -13.88 -14.19
C ALA A 256 26.95 -13.10 -13.02
N VAL A 257 27.29 -11.81 -12.87
CA VAL A 257 26.68 -10.93 -11.85
C VAL A 257 25.18 -10.76 -12.10
N CYS A 258 24.77 -10.47 -13.34
CA CYS A 258 23.36 -10.35 -13.69
C CYS A 258 22.55 -11.62 -13.38
N LEU A 259 23.12 -12.81 -13.62
CA LEU A 259 22.47 -14.09 -13.31
C LEU A 259 22.31 -14.31 -11.79
N VAL A 260 23.28 -13.89 -10.98
CA VAL A 260 23.18 -13.95 -9.51
C VAL A 260 22.09 -13.01 -9.01
N VAL A 261 22.04 -11.78 -9.54
CA VAL A 261 21.03 -10.78 -9.17
C VAL A 261 19.62 -11.24 -9.59
N VAL A 262 19.45 -11.76 -10.80
CA VAL A 262 18.15 -12.27 -11.28
C VAL A 262 17.68 -13.47 -10.45
N ARG A 263 18.58 -14.38 -10.07
CA ARG A 263 18.24 -15.49 -9.17
C ARG A 263 17.87 -15.02 -7.76
N GLY A 264 18.50 -13.95 -7.27
CA GLY A 264 18.16 -13.32 -5.99
C GLY A 264 16.81 -12.58 -6.02
N LEU A 265 16.48 -11.93 -7.15
CA LEU A 265 15.22 -11.18 -7.33
C LEU A 265 14.00 -12.08 -7.57
N PHE A 266 14.22 -13.29 -8.07
CA PHE A 266 13.18 -14.29 -8.35
C PHE A 266 13.57 -15.64 -7.75
N PRO A 267 13.48 -15.81 -6.41
CA PRO A 267 13.69 -17.13 -5.83
C PRO A 267 12.71 -18.11 -6.47
N ALA A 268 13.24 -19.24 -6.94
CA ALA A 268 12.43 -20.29 -7.54
C ALA A 268 11.29 -20.63 -6.57
N ARG A 269 10.04 -20.52 -7.05
CA ARG A 269 8.81 -20.76 -6.29
C ARG A 269 8.99 -22.08 -5.53
N GLN A 270 9.23 -22.00 -4.22
CA GLN A 270 9.43 -23.19 -3.40
C GLN A 270 8.21 -24.08 -3.62
N LYS A 271 8.49 -25.27 -4.17
CA LYS A 271 7.49 -26.31 -4.39
C LYS A 271 6.85 -26.54 -3.03
N ARG A 272 5.56 -26.22 -2.90
CA ARG A 272 4.79 -26.57 -1.71
C ARG A 272 4.92 -28.07 -1.54
N GLU A 273 5.79 -28.51 -0.64
CA GLU A 273 5.84 -29.91 -0.25
C GLU A 273 4.47 -30.26 0.30
N GLY A 274 3.85 -31.24 -0.35
CA GLY A 274 2.54 -31.73 0.01
C GLY A 274 2.59 -32.27 1.44
N LYS A 275 1.80 -31.68 2.33
CA LYS A 275 1.22 -32.45 3.43
C LYS A 275 0.14 -33.35 2.84
N GLY A 276 0.58 -34.47 2.27
CA GLY A 276 -0.18 -35.71 2.19
C GLY A 276 0.42 -36.69 3.20
N GLY A 277 -0.44 -37.34 3.99
CA GLY A 277 -0.08 -38.29 5.05
C GLY A 277 -0.29 -37.66 6.44
N SER A 278 -1.18 -38.15 7.29
CA SER A 278 -1.99 -39.36 7.30
C SER A 278 -3.25 -39.13 8.13
#